data_AF-S5M1A2-F1
#
_entry.id   AF-S5M1A2-F1
#
_cell.length_a   1.000
_cell.length_b   1.000
_cell.length_c   1.000
_cell.angle_alpha   90.00
_cell.angle_beta   90.00
_cell.angle_gamma   90.00
#
_symmetry.space_group_name_H-M   'P 1'
#
loop_
_entity.id
_entity.type
_entity.pdbx_description
1 polymer ?
#
loop_
_entity_poly.entity_id
_entity_poly.type
_entity_poly.pdbx_seq_one_letter_code
_entity_poly.pdbx_strand_id
1 'polypeptide(L)'
;EGIWMSCVVQSTGQMQCKVYDSMLALPADLQAARALVVVAIIVGVLALFVAIVGAKCTNCIEDESAKARVMISSGAAFITAAVLQLIPVSWSANTVILEFYSPVVPEAQKMEIGASLYLGWAAAALLLVGGSILCCSCPPKDEIRYPPQSRIAYSAHHSVAPSTYNKRDYV
;
A
#
# COMPACT_ATOMS: atom_id res chain seq x y z
N GLU A 1 17.52 10.50 -21.69
CA GLU A 1 18.49 10.02 -20.69
C GLU A 1 17.79 9.12 -19.67
N GLY A 2 18.52 8.24 -18.99
CA GLY A 2 17.97 7.36 -17.95
C GLY A 2 18.53 7.67 -16.57
N ILE A 3 17.93 7.11 -15.52
CA ILE A 3 18.35 7.41 -14.14
C ILE A 3 19.73 6.79 -13.80
N TRP A 4 20.13 5.69 -14.46
CA TRP A 4 21.39 4.97 -14.20
C TRP A 4 22.39 5.00 -15.37
N MET A 5 21.91 5.26 -16.59
CA MET A 5 22.73 5.31 -17.79
C MET A 5 22.18 6.38 -18.75
N SER A 6 23.07 6.97 -19.54
CA SER A 6 22.70 7.80 -20.69
C SER A 6 23.04 7.05 -21.96
N CYS A 7 22.11 7.03 -22.90
CA CYS A 7 22.30 6.46 -24.22
C CYS A 7 22.16 7.56 -25.25
N VAL A 8 23.15 7.67 -26.13
CA VAL A 8 23.16 8.60 -27.26
C VAL A 8 23.23 7.80 -28.56
N VAL A 9 22.41 8.19 -29.52
CA VAL A 9 22.49 7.68 -30.90
C VAL A 9 23.33 8.67 -31.69
N GLN A 10 24.46 8.21 -32.22
CA GLN A 10 25.27 9.02 -33.14
C GLN A 10 24.69 8.94 -34.56
N SER A 11 24.94 9.95 -35.38
CA SER A 11 24.47 10.03 -36.78
C SER A 11 24.93 8.87 -37.67
N THR A 12 25.93 8.10 -37.23
CA THR A 12 26.41 6.85 -37.85
C THR A 12 25.51 5.64 -37.56
N GLY A 13 24.42 5.83 -36.81
CA GLY A 13 23.48 4.77 -36.40
C GLY A 13 23.99 3.92 -35.22
N GLN A 14 25.16 4.21 -34.68
CA GLN A 14 25.68 3.52 -33.51
C GLN A 14 25.05 4.09 -32.23
N MET A 15 24.42 3.21 -31.44
CA MET A 15 23.96 3.52 -30.09
C MET A 15 25.11 3.29 -29.10
N GLN A 16 25.45 4.33 -28.32
CA GLN A 16 26.43 4.23 -27.26
C GLN A 16 25.76 4.58 -25.94
N CYS A 17 25.73 3.60 -25.03
CA CYS A 17 25.24 3.77 -23.67
C CYS A 17 26.43 3.87 -22.72
N LYS A 18 26.46 4.93 -21.91
CA LYS A 18 27.46 5.14 -20.86
C LYS A 18 26.76 5.19 -19.51
N VAL A 19 27.24 4.36 -18.58
CA VAL A 19 26.83 4.40 -17.17
C VAL A 19 27.43 5.64 -16.52
N TYR A 20 26.71 6.28 -15.61
CA TYR A 20 27.24 7.42 -14.87
C TYR A 20 28.32 6.95 -13.88
N ASP A 21 29.60 7.07 -14.26
CA ASP A 21 30.77 6.56 -13.51
C ASP A 21 31.06 7.30 -12.20
N SER A 22 30.46 8.45 -11.93
CA SER A 22 30.77 9.25 -10.73
C SER A 22 29.54 9.98 -10.18
N MET A 23 29.19 9.66 -8.93
CA MET A 23 28.14 10.34 -8.15
C MET A 23 28.45 11.83 -7.88
N LEU A 24 29.72 12.25 -8.05
CA LEU A 24 30.21 13.59 -7.70
C LEU A 24 29.97 14.67 -8.79
N ALA A 25 29.64 14.26 -10.02
CA ALA A 25 29.38 15.17 -11.14
C ALA A 25 27.89 15.30 -11.49
N LEU A 26 27.01 14.69 -10.68
CA LEU A 26 25.58 14.63 -10.90
C LEU A 26 24.87 15.60 -9.94
N PRO A 27 23.89 16.40 -10.38
CA PRO A 27 23.16 17.32 -9.50
C PRO A 27 22.53 16.56 -8.32
N ALA A 28 22.59 17.14 -7.13
CA ALA A 28 22.14 16.53 -5.87
C ALA A 28 20.68 16.03 -5.94
N ASP A 29 19.84 16.69 -6.73
CA ASP A 29 18.44 16.31 -6.96
C ASP A 29 18.31 14.94 -7.62
N LEU A 30 19.21 14.58 -8.55
CA LEU A 30 19.22 13.27 -9.19
C LEU A 30 19.69 12.17 -8.23
N GLN A 31 20.62 12.48 -7.32
CA GLN A 31 21.08 11.55 -6.31
C GLN A 31 19.99 11.29 -5.26
N ALA A 32 19.28 12.33 -4.83
CA ALA A 32 18.12 12.20 -3.95
C ALA A 32 17.00 11.39 -4.63
N ALA A 33 16.71 11.65 -5.91
CA ALA A 33 15.72 10.89 -6.66
C ALA A 33 16.08 9.40 -6.77
N ARG A 34 17.35 9.06 -7.05
CA ARG A 34 17.82 7.66 -7.04
C ARG A 34 17.59 6.99 -5.67
N ALA A 35 17.96 7.68 -4.59
CA ALA A 35 17.78 7.14 -3.24
C ALA A 35 16.30 6.91 -2.91
N LEU A 36 15.43 7.87 -3.23
CA LEU A 36 13.98 7.76 -3.02
C LEU A 36 13.37 6.58 -3.80
N VAL A 37 13.74 6.40 -5.06
CA VAL A 37 13.27 5.28 -5.89
C VAL A 37 13.74 3.94 -5.31
N VAL A 38 15.01 3.82 -4.90
CA VAL A 38 15.54 2.58 -4.31
C VAL A 38 14.85 2.26 -2.98
N VAL A 39 14.67 3.27 -2.11
CA VAL A 39 13.95 3.09 -0.85
C VAL A 39 12.49 2.69 -1.09
N ALA A 40 11.81 3.34 -2.04
CA ALA A 40 10.43 2.99 -2.40
C ALA A 40 10.32 1.52 -2.89
N ILE A 41 11.27 1.04 -3.70
CA ILE A 41 11.33 -0.35 -4.14
C ILE A 41 11.51 -1.30 -2.95
N ILE A 42 12.46 -1.02 -2.05
CA ILE A 42 12.71 -1.85 -0.87
C ILE A 42 11.46 -1.93 0.01
N VAL A 43 10.82 -0.78 0.30
CA VAL A 43 9.58 -0.73 1.09
C VAL A 43 8.46 -1.48 0.39
N GLY A 44 8.31 -1.35 -0.93
CA GLY A 44 7.29 -2.08 -1.71
C GLY A 44 7.51 -3.60 -1.70
N VAL A 45 8.75 -4.07 -1.79
CA VAL A 45 9.09 -5.50 -1.71
C VAL A 45 8.82 -6.04 -0.31
N LEU A 46 9.19 -5.31 0.74
CA LEU A 46 8.88 -5.70 2.12
C LEU A 46 7.36 -5.73 2.36
N ALA A 47 6.62 -4.73 1.87
CA ALA A 47 5.17 -4.70 1.93
C ALA A 47 4.53 -5.92 1.23
N LEU A 48 5.07 -6.34 0.10
CA LEU A 48 4.64 -7.54 -0.62
C LEU A 48 4.84 -8.81 0.22
N PHE A 49 6.01 -8.99 0.84
CA PHE A 49 6.25 -10.14 1.73
C PHE A 49 5.27 -10.15 2.92
N VAL A 50 5.02 -9.00 3.53
CA VAL A 50 4.05 -8.87 4.62
C VAL A 50 2.63 -9.22 4.14
N ALA A 51 2.25 -8.78 2.94
CA ALA A 51 0.95 -9.13 2.33
C ALA A 51 0.82 -10.64 2.05
N ILE A 52 1.89 -11.30 1.59
CA ILE A 52 1.90 -12.76 1.37
C ILE A 52 1.71 -13.53 2.68
N VAL A 53 2.37 -13.08 3.75
CA VAL A 53 2.22 -13.68 5.10
C VAL A 53 0.81 -13.46 5.66
N GLY A 54 0.19 -12.31 5.38
CA GLY A 54 -1.19 -11.99 5.79
C GLY A 54 -2.30 -12.61 4.94
N ALA A 55 -1.96 -13.23 3.80
CA ALA A 55 -2.95 -13.82 2.91
C ALA A 55 -3.65 -15.04 3.52
N LYS A 56 -4.94 -15.22 3.23
CA LYS A 56 -5.76 -16.34 3.76
C LYS A 56 -5.21 -17.73 3.40
N CYS A 57 -4.49 -17.84 2.29
CA CYS A 57 -3.88 -19.09 1.83
C CYS A 57 -2.57 -19.45 2.57
N THR A 58 -2.05 -18.55 3.42
CA THR A 58 -0.78 -18.71 4.13
C THR A 58 -1.05 -18.97 5.61
N ASN A 59 -0.79 -20.19 6.09
CA ASN A 59 -1.00 -20.57 7.49
C ASN A 59 0.16 -20.15 8.43
N CYS A 60 0.70 -18.94 8.25
CA CYS A 60 1.75 -18.39 9.13
C CYS A 60 1.18 -17.75 10.40
N ILE A 61 -0.09 -17.36 10.37
CA ILE A 61 -0.82 -16.71 11.46
C ILE A 61 -2.13 -17.47 11.61
N GLU A 62 -2.45 -17.97 12.80
CA GLU A 62 -3.72 -18.67 13.05
C GLU A 62 -4.85 -17.69 13.41
N ASP A 63 -4.50 -16.55 14.02
CA ASP A 63 -5.47 -15.53 14.43
C ASP A 63 -5.92 -14.63 13.26
N GLU A 64 -7.22 -14.64 12.98
CA GLU A 64 -7.84 -13.83 11.93
C GLU A 64 -7.76 -12.32 12.23
N SER A 65 -7.75 -11.93 13.51
CA SER A 65 -7.61 -10.51 13.89
C SER A 65 -6.20 -9.98 13.57
N ALA A 66 -5.17 -10.79 13.87
CA ALA A 66 -3.79 -10.51 13.51
C ALA A 66 -3.59 -10.47 11.99
N LYS A 67 -4.20 -11.39 11.21
CA LYS A 67 -4.15 -11.33 9.74
C LYS A 67 -4.71 -10.03 9.20
N ALA A 68 -5.86 -9.57 9.69
CA ALA A 68 -6.46 -8.31 9.25
C ALA A 68 -5.53 -7.12 9.53
N ARG A 69 -4.93 -7.05 10.72
CA ARG A 69 -3.96 -5.99 11.08
C ARG A 69 -2.70 -6.03 10.21
N VAL A 70 -2.17 -7.22 9.92
CA VAL A 70 -1.03 -7.41 9.04
C VAL A 70 -1.35 -6.95 7.61
N MET A 71 -2.52 -7.30 7.09
CA MET A 71 -2.97 -6.86 5.77
C MET A 71 -3.13 -5.34 5.67
N ILE A 72 -3.75 -4.70 6.68
CA ILE A 72 -3.85 -3.24 6.74
C ILE A 72 -2.46 -2.60 6.80
N SER A 73 -1.53 -3.16 7.59
CA SER A 73 -0.16 -2.64 7.66
C SER A 73 0.58 -2.74 6.32
N SER A 74 0.37 -3.84 5.57
CA SER A 74 0.93 -4.01 4.24
C SER A 74 0.36 -3.00 3.24
N GLY A 75 -0.94 -2.73 3.31
CA GLY A 75 -1.59 -1.73 2.47
C GLY A 75 -1.07 -0.32 2.73
N ALA A 76 -0.89 0.05 4.00
CA ALA A 76 -0.29 1.34 4.38
C ALA A 76 1.16 1.48 3.89
N ALA A 77 1.94 0.39 3.98
CA ALA A 77 3.30 0.36 3.45
C ALA A 77 3.33 0.50 1.92
N PHE A 78 2.40 -0.13 1.19
CA PHE A 78 2.26 0.05 -0.26
C PHE A 78 1.89 1.48 -0.65
N ILE A 79 0.96 2.12 0.07
CA ILE A 79 0.62 3.53 -0.15
C ILE A 79 1.83 4.43 0.10
N THR A 80 2.58 4.17 1.17
CA THR A 80 3.79 4.93 1.50
C THR A 80 4.86 4.77 0.40
N ALA A 81 5.09 3.54 -0.07
CA ALA A 81 6.00 3.27 -1.19
C ALA A 81 5.56 4.00 -2.47
N ALA A 82 4.25 4.01 -2.77
CA ALA A 82 3.72 4.70 -3.94
C ALA A 82 3.95 6.20 -3.89
N VAL A 83 3.72 6.84 -2.72
CA VAL A 83 3.98 8.27 -2.53
C VAL A 83 5.47 8.58 -2.67
N LEU A 84 6.34 7.77 -2.06
CA LEU A 84 7.80 7.92 -2.17
C LEU A 84 8.31 7.78 -3.61
N GLN A 85 7.66 6.94 -4.44
CA GLN A 85 7.96 6.81 -5.86
C GLN A 85 7.39 7.96 -6.70
N LEU A 86 6.21 8.47 -6.35
CA LEU A 86 5.54 9.54 -7.10
C LEU A 86 6.32 10.86 -7.03
N ILE A 87 6.92 11.18 -5.88
CA ILE A 87 7.70 12.40 -5.65
C ILE A 87 8.83 12.57 -6.68
N PRO A 88 9.82 11.66 -6.82
CA PRO A 88 10.91 11.82 -7.76
C PRO A 88 10.46 11.76 -9.23
N VAL A 89 9.42 10.98 -9.55
CA VAL A 89 8.88 10.90 -10.93
C VAL A 89 8.22 12.24 -11.32
N SER A 90 7.36 12.78 -10.46
CA SER A 90 6.69 14.06 -10.72
C SER A 90 7.65 15.24 -10.68
N TRP A 91 8.66 15.21 -9.81
CA TRP A 91 9.72 16.20 -9.80
C TRP A 91 10.51 16.19 -11.12
N SER A 92 10.93 15.01 -11.58
CA SER A 92 11.65 14.85 -12.86
C SER A 92 10.80 15.30 -14.05
N ALA A 93 9.49 15.04 -14.04
CA ALA A 93 8.59 15.56 -15.07
C ALA A 93 8.55 17.09 -15.05
N ASN A 94 8.42 17.68 -13.86
CA ASN A 94 8.34 19.13 -13.70
C ASN A 94 9.62 19.83 -14.17
N THR A 95 10.80 19.30 -13.86
CA THR A 95 12.06 19.88 -14.33
C THR A 95 12.16 19.86 -15.86
N VAL A 96 11.78 18.75 -16.51
CA VAL A 96 11.78 18.65 -17.98
C VAL A 96 10.82 19.66 -18.60
N ILE A 97 9.63 19.83 -18.01
CA ILE A 97 8.64 20.81 -18.48
C ILE A 97 9.20 22.24 -18.35
N LEU A 98 9.78 22.58 -17.19
CA LEU A 98 10.37 23.91 -16.97
C LEU A 98 11.52 24.20 -17.93
N GLU A 99 12.37 23.21 -18.21
CA GLU A 99 13.47 23.29 -19.18
C GLU A 99 12.93 23.58 -20.59
N PHE A 100 11.83 22.90 -20.98
CA PHE A 100 11.21 23.05 -22.29
C PHE A 100 10.65 24.46 -22.54
N TYR A 101 10.09 25.09 -21.50
CA TYR A 101 9.51 26.44 -21.56
C TYR A 101 10.52 27.56 -21.27
N SER A 102 11.76 27.24 -20.90
CA SER A 102 12.78 28.24 -20.59
C SER A 102 13.28 28.94 -21.86
N PRO A 103 13.28 30.29 -21.91
CA PRO A 103 13.79 31.04 -23.06
C PRO A 103 15.32 30.96 -23.21
N VAL A 104 16.01 30.38 -22.22
CA VAL A 104 17.47 30.26 -22.18
C VAL A 104 17.95 29.02 -22.95
N VAL A 105 17.07 28.04 -23.19
CA VAL A 105 17.43 26.76 -23.81
C VAL A 105 17.19 26.82 -25.32
N PRO A 106 18.24 26.61 -26.16
CA PRO A 106 18.08 26.54 -27.61
C PRO A 106 17.12 25.42 -28.02
N GLU A 107 16.34 25.62 -29.08
CA GLU A 107 15.37 24.60 -29.55
C GLU A 107 15.99 23.23 -29.82
N ALA A 108 17.24 23.20 -30.28
CA ALA A 108 17.98 21.96 -30.55
C ALA A 108 18.35 21.17 -29.27
N GLN A 109 18.18 21.73 -28.08
CA GLN A 109 18.47 21.10 -26.79
C GLN A 109 17.22 20.86 -25.92
N LYS A 110 16.01 21.12 -26.44
CA LYS A 110 14.78 20.87 -25.71
C LYS A 110 14.63 19.37 -25.39
N MET A 111 14.44 19.07 -24.11
CA MET A 111 14.27 17.70 -23.62
C MET A 111 12.80 17.29 -23.69
N GLU A 112 12.54 16.04 -24.08
CA GLU A 112 11.19 15.44 -24.07
C GLU A 112 11.00 14.50 -22.88
N ILE A 113 9.74 14.28 -22.50
CA ILE A 113 9.39 13.35 -21.42
C ILE A 113 9.67 11.91 -21.87
N GLY A 114 10.58 11.24 -21.15
CA GLY A 114 10.91 9.84 -21.42
C GLY A 114 9.79 8.87 -21.07
N ALA A 115 9.69 7.77 -21.82
CA ALA A 115 8.71 6.70 -21.61
C ALA A 115 8.69 6.13 -20.17
N SER A 116 9.84 6.13 -19.48
CA SER A 116 9.97 5.64 -18.11
C SER A 116 9.16 6.45 -17.09
N LEU A 117 8.91 7.74 -17.31
CA LEU A 117 8.11 8.54 -16.39
C LEU A 117 6.64 8.13 -16.42
N TYR A 118 6.09 7.84 -17.61
CA TYR A 118 4.73 7.31 -17.74
C TYR A 118 4.57 5.96 -17.03
N LEU A 119 5.56 5.07 -17.17
CA LEU A 119 5.59 3.82 -16.42
C LEU A 119 5.68 4.06 -14.91
N GLY A 120 6.44 5.06 -14.47
CA GLY A 120 6.54 5.45 -13.06
C GLY A 120 5.18 5.90 -12.48
N TRP A 121 4.43 6.72 -13.21
CA TRP A 121 3.08 7.12 -12.80
C TRP A 121 2.09 5.95 -12.79
N ALA A 122 2.13 5.10 -13.82
CA ALA A 122 1.29 3.90 -13.87
C ALA A 122 1.60 2.97 -12.68
N ALA A 123 2.87 2.75 -12.36
CA ALA A 123 3.30 1.95 -11.22
C ALA A 123 2.82 2.55 -9.89
N ALA A 124 2.98 3.87 -9.69
CA ALA A 124 2.51 4.54 -8.49
C ALA A 124 0.98 4.43 -8.33
N ALA A 125 0.21 4.61 -9.42
CA ALA A 125 -1.23 4.45 -9.42
C ALA A 125 -1.65 3.02 -9.04
N LEU A 126 -1.00 2.01 -9.62
CA LEU A 126 -1.27 0.60 -9.29
C LEU A 126 -0.93 0.27 -7.83
N LEU A 127 0.17 0.80 -7.30
CA LEU A 127 0.55 0.61 -5.89
C LEU A 127 -0.44 1.30 -4.93
N LEU A 128 -0.94 2.50 -5.28
CA LEU A 128 -1.97 3.19 -4.49
C LEU A 128 -3.29 2.42 -4.49
N VAL A 129 -3.74 1.96 -5.66
CA VAL A 129 -4.95 1.16 -5.79
C VAL A 129 -4.80 -0.17 -5.03
N GLY A 130 -3.70 -0.89 -5.22
CA GLY A 130 -3.43 -2.14 -4.50
C GLY A 130 -3.37 -1.93 -2.98
N GLY A 131 -2.64 -0.90 -2.52
CA GLY A 131 -2.54 -0.57 -1.10
C GLY A 131 -3.87 -0.14 -0.48
N SER A 132 -4.68 0.64 -1.19
CA SER A 132 -6.01 1.02 -0.72
C SER A 132 -6.97 -0.17 -0.60
N ILE A 133 -6.96 -1.09 -1.56
CA ILE A 133 -7.77 -2.32 -1.49
C ILE A 133 -7.37 -3.16 -0.26
N LEU A 134 -6.07 -3.28 0.01
CA LEU A 134 -5.54 -3.98 1.18
C LEU A 134 -5.94 -3.30 2.50
N CYS A 135 -5.92 -1.97 2.56
CA CYS A 135 -6.37 -1.20 3.73
C CYS A 135 -7.88 -1.27 3.96
N CYS A 136 -8.69 -1.33 2.89
CA CYS A 136 -10.14 -1.40 2.94
C CYS A 136 -10.68 -2.81 3.24
N SER A 137 -9.79 -3.79 3.42
CA SER A 137 -10.18 -5.13 3.86
C SER A 137 -10.64 -5.07 5.32
N CYS A 138 -11.93 -4.78 5.53
CA CYS A 138 -12.53 -4.60 6.84
C CYS A 138 -12.13 -5.73 7.80
N PRO A 139 -11.55 -5.43 8.98
CA PRO A 139 -11.38 -6.44 10.01
C PRO A 139 -12.77 -7.00 10.36
N PRO A 140 -12.90 -8.32 10.61
CA PRO A 140 -14.11 -8.83 11.22
C PRO A 140 -14.35 -8.02 12.49
N LYS A 141 -15.50 -7.34 12.56
CA LYS A 141 -15.93 -6.69 13.80
C LYS A 141 -15.87 -7.76 14.86
N ASP A 142 -15.07 -7.54 15.91
CA ASP A 142 -15.34 -8.19 17.18
C ASP A 142 -16.82 -7.91 17.45
N GLU A 143 -17.66 -8.95 17.34
CA GLU A 143 -18.97 -8.92 17.95
C GLU A 143 -18.73 -8.39 19.36
N ILE A 144 -19.32 -7.23 19.65
CA ILE A 144 -19.27 -6.59 20.95
C ILE A 144 -19.53 -7.72 21.95
N ARG A 145 -18.48 -8.14 22.65
CA ARG A 145 -18.60 -9.09 23.73
C ARG A 145 -19.40 -8.36 24.78
N TYR A 146 -20.72 -8.56 24.73
CA TYR A 146 -21.62 -8.13 25.79
C TYR A 146 -20.94 -8.55 27.10
N PRO A 147 -20.73 -7.62 28.04
CA PRO A 147 -20.22 -8.01 29.35
C PRO A 147 -21.13 -9.13 29.86
N PRO A 148 -20.58 -10.18 30.50
CA PRO A 148 -21.38 -11.33 30.91
C PRO A 148 -22.57 -10.79 31.68
N GLN A 149 -23.79 -11.08 31.19
CA GLN A 149 -25.03 -10.65 31.84
C GLN A 149 -24.92 -11.09 33.29
N SER A 150 -24.72 -10.11 34.15
CA SER A 150 -24.83 -10.22 35.59
C SER A 150 -26.07 -11.04 35.87
N ARG A 151 -25.91 -12.15 36.58
CA ARG A 151 -27.02 -12.96 37.08
C ARG A 151 -28.01 -12.05 37.78
N ILE A 152 -29.06 -11.64 37.08
CA ILE A 152 -30.28 -11.20 37.73
C ILE A 152 -30.93 -12.50 38.18
N ALA A 153 -30.66 -12.84 39.45
CA ALA A 153 -31.41 -13.85 40.15
C ALA A 153 -32.86 -13.37 40.18
N TYR A 154 -33.69 -13.88 39.28
CA TYR A 154 -35.12 -13.86 39.51
C TYR A 154 -35.37 -14.69 40.77
N SER A 155 -35.72 -14.01 41.86
CA SER A 155 -36.33 -14.65 43.02
C SER A 155 -37.59 -15.36 42.55
N ALA A 156 -37.50 -16.67 42.37
CA ALA A 156 -38.67 -17.52 42.16
C ALA A 156 -39.57 -17.38 43.39
N HIS A 157 -40.77 -16.85 43.21
CA HIS A 157 -41.81 -16.94 44.22
C HIS A 157 -42.18 -18.41 44.39
N HIS A 158 -41.78 -18.97 45.52
CA HIS A 158 -42.12 -20.33 45.93
C HIS A 158 -43.57 -20.34 46.42
N SER A 159 -44.52 -20.61 45.52
CA SER A 159 -45.92 -20.83 45.87
C SER A 159 -46.09 -22.30 46.28
N VAL A 160 -46.13 -22.55 47.58
CA VAL A 160 -46.41 -23.83 48.20
C VAL A 160 -47.80 -24.33 47.78
N ALA A 161 -47.88 -25.55 47.26
CA ALA A 161 -49.13 -26.25 46.98
C ALA A 161 -49.83 -26.68 48.29
N PRO A 162 -51.16 -26.85 48.25
CA PRO A 162 -51.75 -28.03 48.85
C PRO A 162 -52.51 -28.85 47.80
N SER A 163 -52.12 -30.12 47.73
CA SER A 163 -52.86 -31.21 47.11
C SER A 163 -54.23 -31.35 47.77
N THR A 164 -55.31 -31.38 46.97
CA THR A 164 -56.60 -31.93 47.40
C THR A 164 -57.27 -32.58 46.19
N TYR A 165 -57.06 -33.89 46.05
CA TYR A 165 -57.84 -34.72 45.15
C TYR A 165 -59.27 -34.85 45.68
N ASN A 166 -60.28 -34.58 44.85
CA ASN A 166 -61.62 -35.14 45.02
C ASN A 166 -62.10 -35.72 43.69
N LYS A 167 -62.17 -37.05 43.64
CA LYS A 167 -62.56 -37.85 42.48
C LYS A 167 -63.90 -38.49 42.79
N ARG A 168 -64.98 -37.71 42.73
CA ARG A 168 -66.38 -38.18 42.70
C ARG A 168 -67.18 -37.17 41.87
N ASP A 169 -68.18 -37.67 41.16
CA ASP A 169 -69.14 -36.96 40.29
C ASP A 169 -68.78 -36.89 38.79
N TYR A 170 -68.77 -38.06 38.17
CA TYR A 170 -69.34 -38.21 36.83
C TYR A 170 -70.43 -39.31 36.93
N VAL A 171 -71.69 -38.87 36.91
CA VAL A 171 -72.88 -39.66 36.59
C VAL A 171 -73.16 -39.46 35.11
#